data_AF-A0A947Y985-F1
#
_entry.id   AF-A0A947Y985-F1
#
_cell.length_a   1.000
_cell.length_b   1.000
_cell.length_c   1.000
_cell.angle_alpha   90.00
_cell.angle_beta   90.00
_cell.angle_gamma   90.00
#
_symmetry.space_group_name_H-M   'P 1'
#
loop_
_entity.id
_entity.type
_entity.pdbx_description
1 polymer ?
#
loop_
_entity_poly.entity_id
_entity_poly.type
_entity_poly.pdbx_seq_one_letter_code
_entity_poly.pdbx_strand_id
1 'polypeptide(L)'
;MNKTEFRLRWIARIWSIVIIVFALIMLTGYAVNWVQTGTADPHTMKDYPPIENLIPLTLILSVLGLGLAWRWEGLGGVINIGFFLANVAVHFWMISPRPYPYIIAIALPTPGILFLVCWWISRKA
;
A
#
# COMPACT_ATOMS: atom_id res chain seq x y z
N MET A 1 18.45 3.19 -22.46
CA MET A 1 18.04 2.58 -21.17
C MET A 1 19.17 1.72 -20.68
N ASN A 2 19.82 2.14 -19.61
CA ASN A 2 21.00 1.45 -19.06
C ASN A 2 20.55 0.15 -18.38
N LYS A 3 21.43 -0.88 -18.39
CA LYS A 3 21.15 -2.21 -17.81
C LYS A 3 20.70 -2.14 -16.34
N THR A 4 21.11 -1.10 -15.62
CA THR A 4 20.75 -0.81 -14.22
C THR A 4 19.31 -0.32 -14.05
N GLU A 5 18.82 0.57 -14.92
CA GLU A 5 17.44 1.10 -14.90
C GLU A 5 16.43 -0.02 -15.13
N PHE A 6 16.74 -0.94 -16.05
CA PHE A 6 15.91 -2.10 -16.32
C PHE A 6 15.78 -3.03 -15.10
N ARG A 7 16.89 -3.28 -14.38
CA ARG A 7 16.89 -4.11 -13.17
C ARG A 7 16.10 -3.47 -12.04
N LEU A 8 16.24 -2.17 -11.82
CA LEU A 8 15.51 -1.43 -10.78
C LEU A 8 14.00 -1.47 -11.01
N ARG A 9 13.54 -1.21 -12.24
CA ARG A 9 12.11 -1.30 -12.61
C ARG A 9 11.55 -2.71 -12.40
N TRP A 10 12.32 -3.73 -12.76
CA TRP A 10 11.90 -5.13 -12.57
C TRP A 10 11.77 -5.51 -11.09
N ILE A 11 12.72 -5.10 -10.25
CA ILE A 11 12.65 -5.33 -8.80
C ILE A 11 11.41 -4.62 -8.22
N ALA A 12 11.18 -3.36 -8.58
CA ALA A 12 10.01 -2.60 -8.12
C ALA A 12 8.69 -3.28 -8.51
N ARG A 13 8.60 -3.83 -9.74
CA ARG A 13 7.41 -4.55 -10.23
C ARG A 13 7.19 -5.86 -9.47
N ILE A 14 8.20 -6.71 -9.34
CA ILE A 14 8.06 -7.98 -8.61
C ILE A 14 7.62 -7.70 -7.17
N TRP A 15 8.25 -6.73 -6.51
CA TRP A 15 7.92 -6.38 -5.13
C TRP A 15 6.49 -5.82 -5.01
N SER A 16 6.08 -4.99 -5.97
CA SER A 16 4.70 -4.50 -6.07
C SER A 16 3.69 -5.63 -6.31
N ILE A 17 4.01 -6.64 -7.13
CA ILE A 17 3.13 -7.81 -7.35
C ILE A 17 2.87 -8.52 -6.03
N VAL A 18 3.91 -8.79 -5.25
CA VAL A 18 3.78 -9.48 -3.97
C VAL A 18 2.84 -8.72 -3.02
N ILE A 19 2.98 -7.39 -2.93
CA ILE A 19 2.11 -6.55 -2.09
C ILE A 19 0.67 -6.53 -2.61
N ILE A 20 0.47 -6.39 -3.93
CA ILE A 20 -0.86 -6.37 -4.54
C ILE A 20 -1.57 -7.70 -4.33
N VAL A 21 -0.89 -8.82 -4.58
CA VAL A 21 -1.46 -10.17 -4.38
C VAL A 21 -1.84 -10.39 -2.92
N PHE A 22 -0.96 -10.01 -1.99
CA PHE A 22 -1.27 -10.11 -0.56
C PHE A 22 -2.51 -9.29 -0.19
N ALA A 23 -2.60 -8.04 -0.65
CA ALA A 23 -3.77 -7.18 -0.41
C ALA A 23 -5.06 -7.77 -1.02
N LEU A 24 -4.98 -8.36 -2.21
CA LEU A 24 -6.13 -9.00 -2.86
C LEU A 24 -6.60 -10.25 -2.11
N ILE A 25 -5.69 -11.08 -1.60
CA ILE A 25 -6.04 -12.24 -0.77
C ILE A 25 -6.79 -11.77 0.48
N MET A 26 -6.26 -10.75 1.17
CA MET A 26 -6.91 -10.18 2.35
C MET A 26 -8.31 -9.64 2.01
N LEU A 27 -8.42 -8.79 0.99
CA LEU A 27 -9.70 -8.24 0.54
C LEU A 27 -10.72 -9.33 0.18
N THR A 28 -10.27 -10.37 -0.52
CA THR A 28 -11.13 -11.49 -0.90
C THR A 28 -11.59 -12.25 0.34
N GLY A 29 -10.72 -12.47 1.33
CA GLY A 29 -11.09 -13.09 2.60
C GLY A 29 -12.18 -12.31 3.33
N TYR A 30 -12.02 -10.99 3.46
CA TYR A 30 -13.03 -10.10 4.04
C TYR A 30 -14.35 -10.14 3.27
N ALA A 31 -14.29 -10.08 1.93
CA ALA A 31 -15.49 -10.11 1.09
C ALA A 31 -16.23 -11.46 1.16
N VAL A 32 -15.51 -12.58 1.11
CA VAL A 32 -16.09 -13.93 1.24
C VAL A 32 -16.74 -14.09 2.60
N ASN A 33 -16.07 -13.65 3.67
CA ASN A 33 -16.63 -13.75 5.01
C ASN A 33 -17.90 -12.90 5.14
N TRP A 34 -17.86 -11.67 4.65
CA TRP A 34 -19.03 -10.78 4.65
C TRP A 34 -20.23 -11.39 3.91
N VAL A 35 -20.02 -12.04 2.76
CA VAL A 35 -21.08 -12.73 2.01
C VAL A 35 -21.62 -13.96 2.75
N GLN A 36 -20.77 -14.71 3.43
CA GLN A 36 -21.15 -15.97 4.08
C GLN A 36 -21.79 -15.78 5.47
N THR A 37 -21.29 -14.83 6.26
CA THR A 37 -21.69 -14.65 7.67
C THR A 37 -22.44 -13.33 7.92
N GLY A 38 -22.49 -12.42 6.93
CA GLY A 38 -23.03 -11.07 7.11
C GLY A 38 -22.07 -10.13 7.86
N THR A 39 -20.91 -10.63 8.31
CA THR A 39 -19.90 -9.87 9.05
C THR A 39 -18.55 -9.94 8.34
N ALA A 40 -17.93 -8.79 8.09
CA ALA A 40 -16.64 -8.74 7.39
C ALA A 40 -15.49 -9.32 8.23
N ASP A 41 -15.54 -9.09 9.55
CA ASP A 41 -14.62 -9.68 10.52
C ASP A 41 -15.40 -10.23 11.74
N PRO A 42 -15.41 -11.56 11.95
CA PRO A 42 -16.08 -12.20 13.08
C PRO A 42 -15.41 -11.91 14.44
N HIS A 43 -14.17 -11.42 14.44
CA HIS A 43 -13.39 -11.14 15.65
C HIS A 43 -13.32 -9.65 15.99
N THR A 44 -14.14 -8.81 15.34
CA THR A 44 -14.20 -7.38 15.62
C THR A 44 -14.64 -7.15 17.07
N MET A 45 -13.89 -6.30 17.79
CA MET A 45 -14.22 -5.96 19.17
C MET A 45 -15.55 -5.20 19.23
N LYS A 46 -16.32 -5.42 20.31
CA LYS A 46 -17.64 -4.82 20.49
C LYS A 46 -17.63 -3.29 20.50
N ASP A 47 -16.49 -2.69 20.87
CA ASP A 47 -16.27 -1.25 20.93
C ASP A 47 -15.33 -0.75 19.81
N TYR A 48 -15.31 -1.42 18.65
CA TYR A 48 -14.45 -1.04 17.52
C TYR A 48 -14.82 0.36 16.97
N PRO A 49 -13.94 1.36 17.10
CA PRO A 49 -14.19 2.69 16.60
C PRO A 49 -14.27 2.70 15.06
N PRO A 50 -15.32 3.27 14.44
CA PRO A 50 -15.41 3.33 12.97
C PRO A 50 -14.24 4.05 12.30
N ILE A 51 -13.55 4.95 13.03
CA ILE A 51 -12.35 5.66 12.58
C ILE A 51 -11.19 4.71 12.26
N GLU A 52 -11.13 3.52 12.89
CA GLU A 52 -10.06 2.55 12.62
C GLU A 52 -10.13 1.96 11.20
N ASN A 53 -11.30 1.99 10.56
CA ASN A 53 -11.46 1.59 9.14
C ASN A 53 -10.70 2.49 8.15
N LEU A 54 -10.26 3.69 8.57
CA LEU A 54 -9.40 4.54 7.75
C LEU A 54 -8.03 3.91 7.48
N ILE A 55 -7.53 3.06 8.38
CA ILE A 55 -6.25 2.35 8.20
C ILE A 55 -6.31 1.43 6.97
N PRO A 56 -7.20 0.40 6.92
CA PRO A 56 -7.27 -0.48 5.76
C PRO A 56 -7.64 0.28 4.48
N LEU A 57 -8.49 1.31 4.56
CA LEU A 57 -8.90 2.10 3.38
C LEU A 57 -7.73 2.87 2.76
N THR A 58 -6.93 3.57 3.57
CA THR A 58 -5.73 4.28 3.08
C THR A 58 -4.67 3.32 2.58
N LEU A 59 -4.51 2.13 3.17
CA LEU A 59 -3.61 1.09 2.66
C LEU A 59 -4.06 0.55 1.30
N ILE A 60 -5.36 0.29 1.09
CA ILE A 60 -5.88 -0.14 -0.21
C ILE A 60 -5.59 0.92 -1.28
N LEU A 61 -5.82 2.20 -0.96
CA LEU A 61 -5.50 3.31 -1.87
C LEU A 61 -3.98 3.39 -2.18
N SER A 62 -3.13 3.12 -1.19
CA SER A 62 -1.67 3.00 -1.35
C SER A 62 -1.30 1.90 -2.34
N VAL A 63 -1.92 0.72 -2.21
CA VAL A 63 -1.72 -0.44 -3.09
C VAL A 63 -2.25 -0.18 -4.50
N LEU A 64 -3.37 0.53 -4.65
CA LEU A 64 -3.86 0.98 -5.95
C LEU A 64 -2.85 1.92 -6.63
N GLY A 65 -2.18 2.78 -5.86
CA GLY A 65 -1.05 3.58 -6.34
C GLY A 65 0.07 2.73 -6.93
N LEU A 66 0.42 1.62 -6.28
CA LEU A 66 1.41 0.67 -6.81
C LEU A 66 0.97 0.02 -8.14
N GLY A 67 -0.31 -0.36 -8.26
CA GLY A 67 -0.86 -0.85 -9.51
C GLY A 67 -0.81 0.19 -10.63
N LEU A 68 -1.13 1.46 -10.31
CA LEU A 68 -1.07 2.55 -11.28
C LEU A 68 0.37 2.89 -11.70
N ALA A 69 1.35 2.68 -10.80
CA ALA A 69 2.77 2.92 -11.07
C ALA A 69 3.31 2.05 -12.22
N TRP A 70 2.64 0.96 -12.59
CA TRP A 70 3.07 0.13 -13.71
C TRP A 70 2.93 0.82 -15.07
N ARG A 71 1.91 1.68 -15.23
CA ARG A 71 1.67 2.46 -16.44
C ARG A 71 2.12 3.91 -16.29
N TRP A 72 2.06 4.46 -15.06
CA TRP A 72 2.44 5.83 -14.72
C TRP A 72 3.35 5.84 -13.49
N GLU A 73 4.62 5.51 -13.67
CA GLU A 73 5.61 5.32 -12.58
C GLU A 73 5.64 6.47 -11.57
N GLY A 74 5.66 7.71 -12.05
CA GLY A 74 5.67 8.91 -11.20
C GLY A 74 4.38 9.07 -10.41
N LEU A 75 3.23 9.02 -11.09
CA LEU A 75 1.93 9.31 -10.49
C LEU A 75 1.52 8.22 -9.48
N GLY A 76 1.74 6.95 -9.83
CA GLY A 76 1.48 5.83 -8.93
C GLY A 76 2.42 5.80 -7.72
N GLY A 77 3.70 6.17 -7.91
CA GLY A 77 4.66 6.31 -6.82
C GLY A 77 4.28 7.41 -5.82
N VAL A 78 3.85 8.58 -6.30
CA VAL A 78 3.34 9.67 -5.42
C VAL A 78 2.10 9.22 -4.67
N ILE A 79 1.15 8.58 -5.34
CA ILE A 79 -0.09 8.08 -4.71
C ILE A 79 0.25 7.07 -3.61
N ASN A 80 1.12 6.09 -3.89
CA ASN A 80 1.52 5.11 -2.88
C ASN A 80 2.14 5.79 -1.65
N ILE A 81 3.13 6.66 -1.84
CA ILE A 81 3.79 7.31 -0.71
C ILE A 81 2.83 8.27 0.02
N GLY A 82 2.00 9.01 -0.71
CA GLY A 82 1.04 9.95 -0.14
C GLY A 82 0.00 9.25 0.74
N PHE A 83 -0.60 8.17 0.25
CA PHE A 83 -1.56 7.39 1.04
C PHE A 83 -0.91 6.61 2.18
N PHE A 84 0.33 6.13 1.99
CA PHE A 84 1.10 5.55 3.10
C PHE A 84 1.38 6.59 4.20
N LEU A 85 1.80 7.81 3.85
CA LEU A 85 2.00 8.89 4.83
C LEU A 85 0.69 9.30 5.51
N ALA A 86 -0.41 9.36 4.76
CA ALA A 86 -1.73 9.59 5.33
C ALA A 86 -2.12 8.48 6.32
N ASN A 87 -1.80 7.22 6.02
CA ASN A 87 -2.03 6.09 6.92
C ASN A 87 -1.23 6.23 8.22
N VAL A 88 0.06 6.55 8.11
CA VAL A 88 0.92 6.82 9.28
C VAL A 88 0.38 7.99 10.10
N ALA A 89 -0.08 9.07 9.44
CA ALA A 89 -0.68 10.20 10.12
C ALA A 89 -1.97 9.82 10.86
N VAL A 90 -2.89 9.08 10.22
CA VAL A 90 -4.11 8.59 10.88
C VAL A 90 -3.76 7.72 12.09
N HIS A 91 -2.79 6.82 11.96
CA HIS A 91 -2.37 5.95 13.06
C HIS A 91 -1.83 6.75 14.25
N PHE A 92 -0.85 7.63 14.02
CA PHE A 92 -0.19 8.40 15.08
C PHE A 92 -1.10 9.47 15.72
N TRP A 93 -1.94 10.13 14.92
CA TRP A 93 -2.71 11.28 15.39
C TRP A 93 -4.12 10.92 15.88
N MET A 94 -4.74 9.84 15.36
CA MET A 94 -6.14 9.52 15.65
C MET A 94 -6.35 8.26 16.48
N ILE A 95 -5.49 7.25 16.35
CA ILE A 95 -5.80 5.90 16.86
C ILE A 95 -4.93 5.51 18.04
N SER A 96 -3.60 5.58 17.92
CA SER A 96 -2.74 5.13 19.02
C SER A 96 -1.32 5.67 18.94
N PRO A 97 -0.69 6.04 20.08
CA PRO A 97 0.75 6.33 20.13
C PRO A 97 1.61 5.06 19.99
N ARG A 98 1.00 3.87 19.83
CA ARG A 98 1.71 2.60 19.63
C ARG A 98 2.60 2.68 18.39
N PRO A 99 3.80 2.09 18.44
CA PRO A 99 4.71 2.09 17.31
C PRO A 99 4.03 1.42 16.11
N TYR A 100 4.06 2.13 14.98
CA TYR A 100 3.56 1.58 13.72
C TYR A 100 4.40 0.35 13.34
N PRO A 101 3.79 -0.74 12.85
CA PRO A 101 4.51 -1.96 12.51
C PRO A 101 5.65 -1.68 11.50
N TYR A 102 6.89 -1.84 11.96
CA TYR A 102 8.10 -1.48 11.21
C TYR A 102 8.20 -2.18 9.84
N ILE A 103 7.75 -3.43 9.76
CA ILE A 103 7.76 -4.20 8.51
C ILE A 103 6.86 -3.55 7.46
N ILE A 104 5.65 -3.14 7.85
CA ILE A 104 4.69 -2.45 6.97
C ILE A 104 5.25 -1.09 6.55
N ALA A 105 5.87 -0.37 7.51
CA ALA A 105 6.44 0.95 7.23
C ALA A 105 7.60 0.94 6.24
N ILE A 106 8.32 -0.17 6.13
CA ILE A 106 9.42 -0.32 5.18
C ILE A 106 8.91 -0.94 3.89
N ALA A 107 8.15 -2.03 3.96
CA ALA A 107 7.79 -2.83 2.80
C ALA A 107 6.85 -2.11 1.82
N LEU A 108 5.87 -1.34 2.30
CA LEU A 108 4.88 -0.66 1.45
C LEU A 108 5.42 0.54 0.66
N PRO A 109 6.13 1.51 1.27
CA PRO A 109 6.62 2.66 0.52
C PRO A 109 7.82 2.31 -0.36
N THR A 110 8.61 1.27 -0.04
CA THR A 110 9.83 0.90 -0.80
C THR A 110 9.61 0.78 -2.31
N PRO A 111 8.65 -0.03 -2.82
CA PRO A 111 8.40 -0.09 -4.26
C PRO A 111 7.91 1.25 -4.83
N GLY A 112 7.13 2.03 -4.07
CA GLY A 112 6.71 3.38 -4.49
C GLY A 112 7.89 4.34 -4.68
N ILE A 113 8.87 4.31 -3.76
CA ILE A 113 10.10 5.09 -3.84
C ILE A 113 10.92 4.65 -5.05
N LEU A 114 11.06 3.33 -5.28
CA LEU A 114 11.77 2.80 -6.45
C LEU A 114 11.12 3.25 -7.77
N PHE A 115 9.79 3.28 -7.85
CA PHE A 115 9.07 3.80 -9.02
C PHE A 115 9.30 5.30 -9.22
N LEU A 116 9.30 6.10 -8.16
CA LEU A 116 9.60 7.54 -8.24
C LEU A 116 11.04 7.81 -8.69
N VAL A 117 12.01 7.06 -8.15
CA VAL A 117 13.42 7.18 -8.54
C VAL A 117 13.59 6.80 -10.01
N CYS A 118 13.00 5.68 -10.46
CA CYS A 118 13.01 5.29 -11.87
C CYS A 118 12.40 6.38 -12.79
N TRP A 119 11.27 6.97 -12.35
CA TRP A 119 10.62 8.05 -13.10
C TRP A 119 11.51 9.30 -13.20
N TRP A 120 12.15 9.69 -12.09
CA TRP A 120 13.05 10.84 -12.05
C TRP A 120 14.28 10.65 -12.94
N ILE A 121 14.89 9.47 -12.90
CA ILE A 121 16.03 9.13 -13.77
C ILE A 121 15.60 9.18 -15.25
N SER A 122 14.43 8.61 -15.57
CA SER A 122 13.90 8.60 -16.93
C SER A 122 13.51 9.99 -17.47
N ARG A 123 13.37 11.01 -16.61
CA ARG A 123 13.12 12.40 -17.01
C ARG A 123 14.40 13.22 -17.20
N LYS A 124 15.54 12.73 -16.68
CA LYS A 124 16.86 13.38 -16.77
C LYS A 124 17.74 12.80 -17.87
N ALA A 125 17.43 11.60 -18.35
CA ALA A 125 18.03 10.98 -19.53
C ALA A 125 17.34 11.46 -20.81
#